data_AF-A0A936WGY2-F1
#
_entry.id   AF-A0A936WGY2-F1
#
_cell.length_a   1.000
_cell.length_b   1.000
_cell.length_c   1.000
_cell.angle_alpha   90.00
_cell.angle_beta   90.00
_cell.angle_gamma   90.00
#
_symmetry.space_group_name_H-M   'P 1'
#
loop_
_entity.id
_entity.type
_entity.pdbx_description
1 polymer ?
#
loop_
_entity_poly.entity_id
_entity_poly.type
_entity_poly.pdbx_seq_one_letter_code
_entity_poly.pdbx_strand_id
1 'polypeptide(L)' 'MAIEDGAPRPDGDLIIATLAGDEEAFALLVKRHRPPLLEMACRILGQREEAEDVLQEVFMSVHVHLHRFRGEA' A
#
# COMPACT_ATOMS: atom_id res chain seq x y z
N MET A 1 -23.92 -6.53 -11.66
CA MET A 1 -23.82 -6.51 -10.19
C MET A 1 -22.76 -5.47 -9.83
N ALA A 2 -23.16 -4.20 -9.82
CA ALA A 2 -22.32 -3.10 -9.39
C ALA A 2 -22.68 -2.86 -7.92
N ILE A 3 -21.81 -3.25 -7.01
CA ILE A 3 -21.87 -2.78 -5.63
C ILE A 3 -20.99 -1.54 -5.62
N GLU A 4 -21.59 -0.36 -5.80
CA GLU A 4 -20.99 0.91 -5.39
C GLU A 4 -21.92 1.53 -4.35
N ASP A 5 -21.51 1.45 -3.08
CA ASP A 5 -21.48 2.55 -2.11
C ASP A 5 -21.23 1.98 -0.71
N GLY A 6 -19.96 1.82 -0.37
CA GLY A 6 -19.49 1.85 1.00
C GLY A 6 -18.45 2.96 1.03
N ALA A 7 -18.58 3.91 1.95
CA ALA A 7 -17.64 5.02 2.11
C ALA A 7 -16.18 4.56 1.94
N PRO A 8 -15.29 5.39 1.35
CA PRO A 8 -13.91 5.00 1.11
C PRO A 8 -13.31 4.45 2.41
N ARG A 9 -12.95 3.14 2.41
CA ARG A 9 -12.35 2.50 3.58
C ARG A 9 -11.15 3.34 4.03
N PRO A 10 -11.14 3.83 5.27
CA PRO A 10 -9.97 4.47 5.86
C PRO A 10 -8.77 3.51 5.82
N ASP A 11 -7.56 4.05 5.78
CA ASP A 11 -6.35 3.23 5.77
C ASP A 11 -6.26 2.31 6.99
N GLY A 12 -6.75 2.76 8.15
CA GLY A 12 -6.82 1.94 9.36
C GLY A 12 -7.63 0.66 9.18
N ASP A 13 -8.80 0.75 8.55
CA ASP A 13 -9.66 -0.42 8.29
C ASP A 13 -9.03 -1.35 7.26
N LEU A 14 -8.37 -0.78 6.25
CA LEU A 14 -7.63 -1.56 5.26
C LEU A 14 -6.44 -2.29 5.90
N ILE A 15 -5.70 -1.64 6.80
CA ILE A 15 -4.60 -2.25 7.55
C ILE A 15 -5.12 -3.41 8.39
N ILE A 16 -6.21 -3.21 9.15
CA ILE A 16 -6.83 -4.28 9.97
C ILE A 16 -7.25 -5.45 9.09
N ALA A 17 -7.88 -5.20 7.94
CA ALA A 17 -8.28 -6.24 7.00
C ALA A 17 -7.06 -6.97 6.42
N THR A 18 -6.00 -6.25 6.03
CA THR A 18 -4.75 -6.87 5.56
C THR A 18 -4.11 -7.75 6.63
N LEU A 19 -4.09 -7.30 7.90
CA LEU A 19 -3.60 -8.11 9.02
C LEU A 19 -4.40 -9.41 9.21
N ALA A 20 -5.70 -9.38 8.88
CA ALA A 20 -6.58 -10.55 8.88
C ALA A 20 -6.46 -11.43 7.61
N GLY A 21 -5.59 -11.08 6.65
CA GLY A 21 -5.35 -11.83 5.42
C GLY A 21 -6.13 -11.35 4.19
N ASP A 22 -6.78 -10.18 4.24
CA ASP A 22 -7.45 -9.58 3.08
C ASP A 22 -6.41 -8.97 2.10
N GLU A 23 -6.10 -9.72 1.05
CA GLU A 23 -5.21 -9.29 -0.04
C GLU A 23 -5.77 -8.10 -0.84
N GLU A 24 -7.10 -8.01 -0.99
CA GLU A 24 -7.73 -6.89 -1.70
C GLU A 24 -7.59 -5.59 -0.91
N ALA A 25 -7.65 -5.66 0.42
CA ALA A 25 -7.37 -4.51 1.28
C ALA A 25 -5.93 -4.00 1.10
N PHE A 26 -4.96 -4.91 0.97
CA PHE A 26 -3.58 -4.53 0.72
C PHE A 26 -3.42 -3.91 -0.68
N ALA A 27 -4.04 -4.50 -1.70
CA ALA A 27 -4.02 -3.95 -3.06
C ALA A 27 -4.61 -2.52 -3.11
N LEU A 28 -5.64 -2.23 -2.32
CA LEU A 28 -6.20 -0.87 -2.19
C LEU A 28 -5.22 0.10 -1.53
N LEU A 29 -4.49 -0.32 -0.49
CA LEU A 29 -3.43 0.48 0.13
C LEU A 29 -2.31 0.79 -0.88
N VAL A 30 -1.84 -0.23 -1.61
CA VAL A 30 -0.82 -0.07 -2.66
C VAL A 30 -1.31 0.91 -3.73
N LYS A 31 -2.55 0.74 -4.23
CA LYS A 31 -3.12 1.61 -5.26
C LYS A 31 -3.21 3.07 -4.80
N ARG A 32 -3.58 3.31 -3.54
CA ARG A 32 -3.71 4.65 -2.94
C ARG A 32 -2.35 5.33 -2.74
N HIS A 33 -1.35 4.59 -2.29
CA HIS A 33 -0.06 5.15 -1.90
C HIS A 33 1.02 5.11 -3.00
N ARG A 34 0.86 4.28 -4.03
CA ARG A 34 1.83 4.17 -5.13
C ARG A 34 2.09 5.50 -5.84
N PRO A 35 1.08 6.30 -6.26
CA PRO A 35 1.35 7.54 -6.99
C PRO A 35 2.24 8.55 -6.24
N PRO A 36 1.90 8.97 -5.00
CA PRO A 36 2.74 9.94 -4.28
C PRO A 36 4.13 9.37 -3.92
N LEU A 37 4.23 8.08 -3.61
CA LEU A 37 5.51 7.45 -3.33
C LEU A 37 6.38 7.33 -4.59
N LEU A 38 5.77 7.11 -5.76
CA LEU A 38 6.50 7.03 -7.03
C LEU A 38 7.03 8.40 -7.44
N GLU A 39 6.26 9.47 -7.24
CA GLU A 39 6.74 10.82 -7.45
C GLU A 39 7.95 11.14 -6.55
N MET A 40 7.89 10.74 -5.27
CA MET A 40 9.00 10.91 -4.34
C MET A 40 10.23 10.10 -4.78
N ALA A 41 10.06 8.82 -5.10
CA ALA A 41 11.15 7.95 -5.54
C ALA A 41 11.77 8.44 -6.85
N CYS A 42 10.97 8.91 -7.81
CA CYS A 42 11.48 9.54 -9.04
C CYS A 42 12.35 10.77 -8.76
N ARG A 43 12.01 11.58 -7.75
CA ARG A 43 12.81 12.76 -7.37
C ARG A 43 14.16 12.39 -6.77
N ILE A 44 14.25 11.22 -6.12
CA ILE A 44 15.47 10.74 -5.46
C ILE A 44 16.38 10.02 -6.45
N LEU A 45 15.81 9.13 -7.27
CA LEU A 45 16.55 8.23 -8.16
C LEU A 45 16.77 8.83 -9.56
N GLY A 46 15.96 9.81 -9.96
CA GLY A 46 16.06 10.46 -11.27
C GLY A 46 15.58 9.62 -12.44
N GLN A 47 15.24 8.34 -12.23
CA GLN A 47 14.72 7.43 -13.24
C GLN A 47 13.43 6.76 -12.76
N ARG A 48 12.44 6.70 -13.64
CA ARG A 48 11.13 6.15 -13.32
C ARG A 48 11.16 4.63 -13.13
N GLU A 49 11.89 3.91 -13.97
CA GLU A 49 11.99 2.45 -13.92
C GLU A 49 12.61 1.99 -12.59
N GLU A 50 13.77 2.55 -12.22
CA GLU A 50 14.40 2.30 -10.92
C GLU A 50 13.47 2.63 -9.74
N ALA A 51 12.69 3.71 -9.84
CA ALA A 51 11.72 4.09 -8.82
C ALA A 51 10.54 3.11 -8.72
N GLU A 52 10.10 2.53 -9.84
CA GLU A 52 9.06 1.50 -9.86
C GLU A 52 9.56 0.18 -9.25
N ASP A 53 10.80 -0.22 -9.54
CA ASP A 53 11.43 -1.41 -8.96
C ASP A 53 11.59 -1.28 -7.43
N VAL A 54 12.15 -0.17 -6.97
CA VAL A 54 12.28 0.11 -5.53
C VAL A 54 10.92 0.12 -4.84
N LEU A 55 9.89 0.68 -5.47
CA LEU A 55 8.56 0.66 -4.87
C LEU A 55 7.96 -0.73 -4.75
N GLN A 56 8.21 -1.61 -5.71
CA GLN A 56 7.79 -3.00 -5.58
C GLN A 56 8.44 -3.64 -4.36
N GLU A 57 9.75 -3.47 -4.16
CA GLU A 57 10.46 -3.97 -2.99
C GLU A 57 9.93 -3.38 -1.68
N VAL A 58 9.63 -2.08 -1.66
CA VAL A 58 9.03 -1.41 -0.49
C VAL A 58 7.67 -2.02 -0.16
N PHE A 59 6.77 -2.17 -1.14
CA PHE A 59 5.45 -2.75 -0.88
C PHE A 59 5.53 -4.24 -0.50
N MET A 60 6.43 -5.01 -1.11
CA MET A 60 6.68 -6.39 -0.68
C MET A 60 7.18 -6.45 0.77
N SER A 61 8.13 -5.57 1.13
CA SER A 61 8.63 -5.47 2.50
C SER A 61 7.52 -5.08 3.47
N VAL A 62 6.70 -4.09 3.12
CA VAL A 62 5.53 -3.71 3.93
C VAL A 62 4.61 -4.91 4.10
N HIS A 63 4.23 -5.62 3.03
CA HIS A 63 3.34 -6.78 3.13
C HIS A 63 3.88 -7.86 4.10
N VAL A 64 5.16 -8.21 3.97
CA VAL A 64 5.82 -9.21 4.83
C VAL A 64 5.87 -8.77 6.29
N HIS A 65 6.14 -7.48 6.54
CA HIS A 65 6.35 -6.97 7.90
C HIS A 65 5.09 -6.42 8.55
N LEU A 66 4.04 -6.12 7.78
CA LEU A 66 2.80 -5.54 8.29
C LEU A 66 2.16 -6.48 9.31
N HIS A 67 2.18 -7.80 9.09
CA HIS A 67 1.69 -8.78 10.07
C HIS A 67 2.42 -8.75 11.43
N ARG A 68 3.63 -8.17 11.49
CA ARG A 68 4.39 -7.95 12.74
C ARG A 68 4.16 -6.57 13.34
N PHE A 69 3.53 -5.66 12.60
CA PHE A 69 3.21 -4.32 13.05
C PHE A 69 2.08 -4.40 14.09
N ARG A 70 2.40 -4.08 15.36
CA ARG A 70 1.44 -4.12 16.47
C ARG A 70 0.57 -2.88 16.60
N GLY A 71 0.74 -1.86 15.76
CA GLY A 71 -0.10 -0.65 15.79
C GLY A 71 -0.08 0.09 17.13
N GLU A 72 0.99 -0.06 17.92
CA GLU A 72 1.15 0.62 19.20
C GLU A 72 1.57 2.08 18.93
N ALA A 73 0.62 3.00 19.03
CA ALA A 73 0.82 4.45 19.06
C ALA A 73 -0.14 5.10 20.06
#